data_AF-A0A256GVG0-F1
#
_entry.id   AF-A0A256GVG0-F1
#
_cell.length_a   1.000
_cell.length_b   1.000
_cell.length_c   1.000
_cell.angle_alpha   90.00
_cell.angle_beta   90.00
_cell.angle_gamma   90.00
#
_symmetry.space_group_name_H-M   'P 1'
#
loop_
_entity.id
_entity.type
_entity.pdbx_description
1 polymer ?
#
loop_
_entity_poly.entity_id
_entity_poly.type
_entity_poly.pdbx_seq_one_letter_code
_entity_poly.pdbx_strand_id
1 'polypeptide(L)'
;MEDEGIIKARVALVDAEMAGCGLSVFILVRTSSHDPDWLGKFRGAMGRFPEIVGVYRMTGDLDYVLKARVSDVKAYDRLYQRLIASVPLSDVSASFVMEEIKETTAVPLERD
;
A
#
# COMPACT_ATOMS: atom_id res chain seq x y z
N MET A 1 -9.65 26.38 -2.81
CA MET A 1 -8.84 25.18 -3.16
C MET A 1 -8.59 24.24 -1.98
N GLU A 2 -8.05 24.67 -0.84
CA GLU A 2 -7.94 23.81 0.35
C GLU A 2 -9.29 23.59 1.02
N ASP A 3 -10.02 24.66 1.29
CA ASP A 3 -11.37 24.59 1.86
C ASP A 3 -12.38 23.87 0.94
N GLU A 4 -12.09 23.87 -0.37
CA GLU A 4 -12.86 23.14 -1.39
C GLU A 4 -12.43 21.66 -1.51
N GLY A 5 -11.39 21.23 -0.81
CA GLY A 5 -10.88 19.85 -0.81
C GLY A 5 -10.05 19.45 -2.03
N ILE A 6 -9.74 20.38 -2.94
CA ILE A 6 -8.89 20.13 -4.12
C ILE A 6 -7.45 19.86 -3.67
N ILE A 7 -6.91 20.70 -2.78
CA ILE A 7 -5.62 20.47 -2.15
C ILE A 7 -5.86 19.63 -0.89
N LYS A 8 -5.37 18.39 -0.89
CA LYS A 8 -5.61 17.44 0.21
C LYS A 8 -4.69 17.63 1.41
N ALA A 9 -3.43 18.01 1.17
CA ALA A 9 -2.42 18.20 2.21
C ALA A 9 -1.19 18.94 1.67
N ARG A 10 -0.40 19.53 2.57
CA ARG A 10 1.01 19.92 2.32
C ARG A 10 1.91 19.03 3.17
N VAL A 11 2.88 18.39 2.52
CA VAL A 11 3.78 17.42 3.15
C VAL A 11 5.22 17.67 2.71
N ALA A 12 6.18 17.35 3.58
CA ALA A 12 7.56 17.17 3.19
C ALA A 12 7.75 15.72 2.70
N LEU A 13 8.36 15.55 1.53
CA LEU A 13 8.75 14.23 1.03
C LEU A 13 10.16 13.91 1.54
N VAL A 14 10.32 12.69 2.06
CA VAL A 14 11.56 12.22 2.67
C VAL A 14 12.17 11.16 1.78
N ASP A 15 13.50 11.16 1.68
CA ASP A 15 14.25 10.10 1.02
C ASP A 15 14.06 8.77 1.78
N ALA A 16 13.51 7.77 1.10
CA ALA A 16 13.14 6.49 1.73
C ALA A 16 14.37 5.68 2.16
N GLU A 17 15.48 5.77 1.43
CA GLU A 17 16.71 5.06 1.76
C GLU A 17 17.34 5.66 3.03
N MET A 18 17.45 6.99 3.08
CA MET A 18 17.94 7.71 4.27
C MET A 18 17.05 7.51 5.50
N ALA A 19 15.74 7.31 5.30
CA ALA A 19 14.79 7.03 6.37
C ALA A 19 14.78 5.55 6.83
N GLY A 20 15.57 4.67 6.20
CA GLY A 20 15.64 3.25 6.55
C GLY A 20 14.45 2.42 6.05
N CYS A 21 13.73 2.88 5.02
CA CYS A 21 12.60 2.18 4.39
C CYS A 21 12.76 2.07 2.85
N GLY A 22 13.99 1.89 2.39
CA GLY A 22 14.36 1.87 0.98
C GLY A 22 13.78 0.70 0.16
N LEU A 23 13.40 -0.41 0.79
CA LEU A 23 12.83 -1.55 0.08
C LEU A 23 11.33 -1.34 -0.18
N SER A 24 10.96 -1.14 -1.44
CA SER A 24 9.55 -1.08 -1.87
C SER A 24 9.06 -2.48 -2.29
N VAL A 25 7.85 -2.83 -1.86
CA VAL A 25 7.22 -4.12 -2.11
C VAL A 25 5.79 -3.92 -2.57
N PHE A 26 5.41 -4.58 -3.67
CA PHE A 26 4.01 -4.76 -4.04
C PHE A 26 3.51 -6.10 -3.51
N ILE A 27 2.42 -6.06 -2.74
CA ILE A 27 1.76 -7.24 -2.18
C ILE A 27 0.45 -7.43 -2.94
N LEU A 28 0.33 -8.56 -3.62
CA LEU A 28 -0.80 -8.95 -4.45
C LEU A 28 -1.70 -9.85 -3.61
N VAL A 29 -2.96 -9.46 -3.43
CA VAL A 29 -3.88 -10.13 -2.51
C VAL A 29 -5.11 -10.61 -3.27
N ARG A 30 -5.47 -11.87 -3.03
CA ARG A 30 -6.78 -12.43 -3.37
C ARG A 30 -7.55 -12.80 -2.11
N THR A 31 -8.85 -12.58 -2.14
CA THR A 31 -9.79 -12.95 -1.07
C THR A 31 -10.96 -13.72 -1.66
N SER A 32 -11.37 -14.77 -0.96
CA SER A 32 -12.57 -15.54 -1.25
C SER A 32 -13.83 -14.93 -0.63
N SER A 33 -13.70 -13.87 0.18
CA SER A 33 -14.82 -13.18 0.81
C SER A 33 -14.84 -11.70 0.48
N HIS A 34 -16.01 -11.24 0.04
CA HIS A 34 -16.32 -9.83 -0.24
C HIS A 34 -17.54 -9.36 0.55
N ASP A 35 -17.86 -10.07 1.64
CA ASP A 35 -18.94 -9.64 2.53
C ASP A 35 -18.57 -8.31 3.21
N PRO A 36 -19.58 -7.47 3.55
CA PRO A 36 -19.34 -6.17 4.16
C PRO A 36 -18.51 -6.20 5.45
N ASP A 37 -18.64 -7.26 6.26
CA ASP A 37 -17.93 -7.37 7.54
C ASP A 37 -16.44 -7.64 7.30
N TRP A 38 -16.12 -8.52 6.35
CA TRP A 38 -14.74 -8.74 5.93
C TRP A 38 -14.11 -7.46 5.37
N LEU A 39 -14.84 -6.73 4.52
CA LEU A 39 -14.34 -5.48 3.94
C LEU A 39 -14.07 -4.43 5.02
N GLY A 40 -14.95 -4.31 6.03
CA GLY A 40 -14.76 -3.45 7.19
C GLY A 40 -13.52 -3.81 7.98
N LYS A 41 -13.32 -5.10 8.27
CA LYS A 41 -12.11 -5.62 8.95
C LYS A 41 -10.85 -5.33 8.15
N PHE A 42 -10.86 -5.57 6.83
CA PHE A 42 -9.72 -5.30 5.96
C PHE A 42 -9.35 -3.81 5.97
N ARG A 43 -10.33 -2.92 5.72
CA ARG A 43 -10.09 -1.46 5.75
C ARG A 43 -9.55 -0.98 7.10
N GLY A 44 -10.13 -1.44 8.20
CA GLY A 44 -9.68 -1.09 9.54
C GLY A 44 -8.29 -1.62 9.87
N ALA A 45 -7.97 -2.84 9.41
CA ALA A 45 -6.64 -3.43 9.58
C ALA A 45 -5.59 -2.63 8.80
N MET A 46 -5.85 -2.28 7.53
CA MET A 46 -4.87 -1.61 6.66
C MET A 46 -4.40 -0.28 7.24
N GLY A 47 -5.29 0.49 7.88
CA GLY A 47 -4.91 1.76 8.54
C GLY A 47 -3.93 1.62 9.71
N ARG A 48 -3.65 0.40 10.20
CA ARG A 48 -2.75 0.13 11.32
C ARG A 48 -1.32 -0.25 10.90
N PHE A 49 -1.07 -0.35 9.60
CA PHE A 49 0.23 -0.72 9.04
C PHE A 49 0.90 0.52 8.44
N PRO A 50 1.76 1.23 9.20
CA PRO A 50 2.49 2.38 8.67
C PRO A 50 3.41 2.02 7.50
N GLU A 51 3.80 0.74 7.40
CA GLU A 51 4.61 0.23 6.28
C GLU A 51 3.81 0.19 4.97
N ILE A 52 2.47 0.10 5.03
CA ILE A 52 1.59 0.08 3.86
C ILE A 52 1.24 1.51 3.48
N VAL A 53 1.86 2.01 2.41
CA VAL A 53 1.73 3.38 1.91
C VAL A 53 0.70 3.54 0.79
N GLY A 54 0.13 2.43 0.32
CA GLY A 54 -0.95 2.45 -0.67
C GLY A 54 -1.75 1.15 -0.66
N VAL A 55 -3.05 1.25 -0.85
CA VAL A 55 -3.96 0.09 -0.98
C VAL A 55 -4.95 0.38 -2.10
N TYR A 56 -4.98 -0.47 -3.10
CA TYR A 56 -5.77 -0.31 -4.30
C TYR A 56 -6.64 -1.53 -4.49
N ARG A 57 -7.95 -1.33 -4.64
CA ARG A 57 -8.86 -2.39 -5.07
C ARG A 57 -8.75 -2.52 -6.59
N MET A 58 -8.52 -3.73 -7.06
CA MET A 58 -8.28 -4.02 -8.46
C MET A 58 -9.47 -4.71 -9.11
N THR A 59 -9.51 -4.69 -10.43
CA THR A 59 -10.37 -5.54 -11.25
C THR A 59 -9.54 -6.67 -11.84
N GLY A 60 -10.15 -7.82 -12.12
CA GLY A 60 -9.46 -9.00 -12.68
C GLY A 60 -9.13 -10.03 -11.61
N ASP A 61 -8.02 -10.75 -11.77
CA ASP A 61 -7.66 -11.90 -10.93
C ASP A 61 -7.12 -11.52 -9.54
N LEU A 62 -6.84 -10.24 -9.31
CA LEU A 62 -6.39 -9.71 -8.03
C LEU A 62 -7.49 -8.84 -7.44
N ASP A 63 -7.75 -9.01 -6.14
CA ASP A 63 -8.72 -8.17 -5.44
C ASP A 63 -8.08 -6.89 -4.95
N TYR A 64 -6.85 -6.98 -4.43
CA TYR A 64 -6.12 -5.83 -3.91
C TYR A 64 -4.63 -5.87 -4.27
N VAL A 65 -4.07 -4.68 -4.49
CA VAL A 65 -2.62 -4.43 -4.56
C VAL A 65 -2.28 -3.48 -3.43
N LEU A 66 -1.33 -3.86 -2.60
CA LEU A 66 -0.80 -3.02 -1.54
C LEU A 66 0.62 -2.60 -1.94
N LYS A 67 0.95 -1.33 -1.72
CA LYS A 67 2.31 -0.82 -1.81
C LYS A 67 2.86 -0.65 -0.39
N ALA A 68 3.97 -1.30 -0.10
CA ALA A 68 4.66 -1.19 1.19
C ALA A 68 6.10 -0.68 1.03
N ARG A 69 6.58 0.04 2.05
CA ARG A 69 8.00 0.39 2.20
C ARG A 69 8.52 -0.17 3.53
N VAL A 70 9.65 -0.88 3.46
CA VAL A 70 10.28 -1.55 4.61
C VAL A 70 11.81 -1.41 4.54
N SER A 71 12.51 -1.73 5.62
CA SER A 71 13.98 -1.65 5.66
C SER A 71 14.66 -2.74 4.83
N ASP A 72 14.11 -3.95 4.87
CA ASP A 72 14.72 -5.15 4.30
C ASP A 72 13.69 -6.30 4.20
N VAL A 73 14.13 -7.45 3.67
CA VAL A 73 13.30 -8.65 3.50
C VAL A 73 12.81 -9.23 4.84
N LYS A 74 13.58 -9.10 5.94
CA LYS A 74 13.13 -9.56 7.27
C LYS A 74 12.04 -8.65 7.83
N ALA A 75 12.11 -7.34 7.57
CA ALA A 75 11.05 -6.41 7.90
C ALA A 75 9.78 -6.70 7.09
N TYR A 76 9.92 -7.06 5.81
CA TYR A 76 8.80 -7.56 5.01
C TYR A 76 8.17 -8.83 5.62
N ASP A 77 8.97 -9.84 6.03
CA ASP A 77 8.42 -11.06 6.65
C ASP A 77 7.61 -10.76 7.92
N ARG A 78 8.09 -9.84 8.77
CA ARG A 78 7.33 -9.39 9.96
C ARG A 78 6.03 -8.68 9.58
N LEU A 79 6.05 -7.84 8.55
CA LEU A 79 4.85 -7.20 8.02
C LEU A 79 3.86 -8.25 7.50
N TYR A 80 4.34 -9.21 6.71
CA TYR A 80 3.56 -10.31 6.14
C TYR A 80 2.88 -11.15 7.23
N GLN A 81 3.61 -11.58 8.25
CA GLN A 81 3.05 -12.34 9.38
C GLN A 81 1.95 -11.57 10.12
N ARG A 82 2.17 -10.26 10.37
CA ARG A 82 1.14 -9.40 10.99
C ARG A 82 -0.07 -9.22 10.08
N LEU A 83 0.12 -9.13 8.76
CA LEU A 83 -0.94 -8.96 7.77
C LEU A 83 -1.87 -10.18 7.75
N ILE A 84 -1.33 -11.38 7.57
CA ILE A 84 -2.13 -12.62 7.50
C ILE A 84 -2.80 -12.96 8.84
N ALA A 85 -2.24 -12.51 9.96
CA ALA A 85 -2.87 -12.65 11.28
C ALA A 85 -4.02 -11.66 11.49
N SER A 86 -4.04 -10.53 10.77
CA SER A 86 -5.03 -9.46 10.96
C SER A 86 -6.27 -9.62 10.09
N VAL A 87 -6.12 -10.18 8.90
CA VAL A 87 -7.22 -10.38 7.94
C VAL A 87 -7.07 -11.75 7.29
N PRO A 88 -8.15 -12.55 7.20
CA PRO A 88 -8.09 -13.79 6.44
C PRO A 88 -7.97 -13.47 4.95
N LEU A 89 -6.86 -13.87 4.35
CA LEU A 89 -6.54 -13.71 2.93
C LEU A 89 -6.42 -15.11 2.29
N SER A 90 -6.91 -15.27 1.06
CA SER A 90 -6.90 -16.58 0.38
C SER A 90 -5.58 -16.86 -0.32
N ASP A 91 -4.98 -15.83 -0.91
CA ASP A 91 -3.69 -15.91 -1.57
C ASP A 91 -2.97 -14.57 -1.43
N VAL A 92 -1.66 -14.64 -1.16
CA VAL A 92 -0.81 -13.46 -0.96
C VAL A 92 0.52 -13.72 -1.65
N SER A 93 0.85 -12.87 -2.61
CA SER A 93 2.14 -12.89 -3.31
C SER A 93 2.84 -11.55 -3.11
N ALA A 94 4.17 -11.54 -3.18
CA ALA A 94 4.94 -10.30 -3.13
C ALA A 94 5.91 -10.17 -4.29
N SER A 95 6.07 -8.94 -4.76
CA SER A 95 7.04 -8.55 -5.77
C SER A 95 7.86 -7.38 -5.23
N PHE A 96 9.16 -7.64 -5.06
CA PHE A 96 10.11 -6.62 -4.63
C PHE A 96 10.47 -5.72 -5.80
N VAL A 97 10.44 -4.41 -5.58
CA VAL A 97 10.86 -3.44 -6.60
C VAL A 97 12.39 -3.46 -6.69
N MET A 98 12.91 -3.78 -7.87
CA MET A 98 14.36 -3.81 -8.12
C MET A 98 14.92 -2.42 -8.44
N GLU A 99 14.14 -1.61 -9.15
CA GLU A 99 14.49 -0.23 -9.52
C GLU A 99 13.23 0.63 -9.51
N GLU A 100 13.29 1.78 -8.85
CA GLU A 100 12.24 2.79 -8.89
C GLU A 100 12.57 3.82 -9.97
N ILE A 101 12.07 3.59 -11.19
CA ILE A 101 12.33 4.48 -12.34
C ILE A 101 11.65 5.85 -12.15
N LYS A 102 10.43 5.86 -11.60
CA LYS A 102 9.64 7.07 -11.35
C LYS A 102 8.57 6.83 -10.29
N GLU A 103 8.54 7.70 -9.28
CA GLU A 103 7.46 7.81 -8.29
C GLU A 103 7.17 9.29 -8.07
N THR A 104 5.90 9.70 -8.11
CA THR A 104 5.52 11.09 -7.85
C THR A 104 4.15 11.20 -7.21
N THR A 105 3.98 12.16 -6.31
CA THR A 105 2.69 12.53 -5.74
C THR A 105 1.91 13.52 -6.59
N ALA A 106 2.54 14.07 -7.64
CA ALA A 106 1.88 15.03 -8.53
C ALA A 106 0.83 14.32 -9.38
N VAL A 107 -0.40 14.82 -9.32
CA VAL A 107 -1.47 14.39 -10.23
C VAL A 107 -1.31 15.10 -11.57
N PRO A 108 -1.61 14.45 -12.71
CA PRO A 108 -1.61 15.13 -14.00
C PRO A 108 -2.72 16.19 -13.98
N LEU A 109 -2.34 17.44 -14.22
CA LEU A 109 -3.27 18.53 -14.48
C LEU A 109 -3.17 18.82 -15.98
N GLU A 110 -4.26 18.60 -16.71
CA GLU A 110 -4.32 19.05 -18.10
C GLU A 110 -4.09 20.56 -18.13
N ARG A 111 -3.15 20.96 -18.99
CA ARG A 111 -3.10 22.31 -19.53
C ARG A 111 -3.20 22.13 -21.04
N ASP A 112 -4.28 22.65 -21.61
CA ASP A 112 -4.21 23.20 -22.95
C ASP A 112 -3.25 24.41 -22.94
#